data_AF-A0A942F3P4-F1
#
_entry.id   AF-A0A942F3P4-F1
#
_cell.length_a   1.000
_cell.length_b   1.000
_cell.length_c   1.000
_cell.angle_alpha   90.00
_cell.angle_beta   90.00
_cell.angle_gamma   90.00
#
_symmetry.space_group_name_H-M   'P 1'
#
loop_
_entity.id
_entity.type
_entity.pdbx_description
1 polymer ?
#
loop_
_entity_poly.entity_id
_entity_poly.type
_entity_poly.pdbx_seq_one_letter_code
_entity_poly.pdbx_strand_id
1 'polypeptide(L)'
;MEVKEAFAGNEYLAGIQLLLALPEHQVPLVGGSRPSQNDIWALARAGNELVSIAVEGKVAEPFGPTLSEWLAEGSTGKAARLAFLRRELNLNEELAGTIRYQLLHRTASAIIEAKRFGAPHAVMLVHSFSPSRDWLPDYEQFAKLLRAESAINTVVSAGTRGGVHLHIGWVCGNEEYLSK
;
A
#
# COMPACT_ATOMS: atom_id res chain seq x y z
N MET A 1 -10.32 10.65 -14.32
CA MET A 1 -9.84 10.89 -12.93
C MET A 1 -8.75 9.87 -12.69
N GLU A 2 -7.53 10.37 -12.62
CA GLU A 2 -6.22 9.73 -12.66
C GLU A 2 -6.13 8.41 -11.89
N VAL A 3 -6.72 8.34 -10.69
CA VAL A 3 -6.75 7.10 -9.90
C VAL A 3 -7.48 5.98 -10.63
N LYS A 4 -8.63 6.24 -11.25
CA LYS A 4 -9.40 5.23 -12.00
C LYS A 4 -8.65 4.77 -13.26
N GLU A 5 -7.95 5.69 -13.93
CA GLU A 5 -7.16 5.41 -15.13
C GLU A 5 -5.98 4.48 -14.81
N ALA A 6 -5.36 4.63 -13.64
CA ALA A 6 -4.25 3.77 -13.22
C ALA A 6 -4.62 2.27 -13.10
N PHE A 7 -5.90 1.95 -12.91
CA PHE A 7 -6.40 0.57 -12.89
C PHE A 7 -6.70 0.00 -14.28
N ALA A 8 -6.83 0.84 -15.32
CA ALA A 8 -7.37 0.42 -16.61
C ALA A 8 -6.50 -0.63 -17.33
N GLY A 9 -5.18 -0.59 -17.12
CA GLY A 9 -4.23 -1.55 -17.69
C GLY A 9 -4.08 -2.87 -16.91
N ASN A 10 -4.71 -2.98 -15.74
CA ASN A 10 -4.60 -4.17 -14.90
C ASN A 10 -5.72 -5.17 -15.23
N GLU A 11 -5.35 -6.38 -15.64
CA GLU A 11 -6.29 -7.40 -16.13
C GLU A 11 -7.37 -7.80 -15.11
N TYR A 12 -7.07 -7.71 -13.81
CA TYR A 12 -8.00 -8.05 -12.73
C TYR A 12 -8.85 -6.86 -12.26
N LEU A 13 -8.38 -5.63 -12.51
CA LEU A 13 -8.96 -4.41 -11.93
C LEU A 13 -9.55 -3.47 -12.99
N ALA A 14 -9.55 -3.87 -14.26
CA ALA A 14 -10.19 -3.11 -15.32
C ALA A 14 -11.68 -2.89 -15.02
N GLY A 15 -12.15 -1.66 -15.22
CA GLY A 15 -13.55 -1.30 -14.97
C GLY A 15 -13.93 -1.21 -13.48
N ILE A 16 -12.96 -1.08 -12.57
CA ILE A 16 -13.19 -0.96 -11.13
C ILE A 16 -14.22 0.12 -10.78
N GLN A 17 -15.10 -0.22 -9.84
CA GLN A 17 -16.17 0.63 -9.32
C GLN A 17 -16.01 0.78 -7.81
N LEU A 18 -15.98 2.03 -7.33
CA LEU A 18 -15.99 2.33 -5.90
C LEU A 18 -17.34 1.94 -5.28
N LEU A 19 -17.32 1.23 -4.15
CA LEU A 19 -18.52 0.93 -3.36
C LEU A 19 -18.63 1.83 -2.13
N LEU A 20 -17.51 1.98 -1.40
CA LEU A 20 -17.40 2.88 -0.24
C LEU A 20 -15.94 3.32 -0.04
N ALA A 21 -15.74 4.48 0.56
CA ALA A 21 -14.44 4.97 0.99
C ALA A 21 -14.56 5.57 2.40
N LEU A 22 -13.63 5.20 3.28
CA LEU A 22 -13.57 5.63 4.67
C LEU A 22 -12.23 6.37 4.89
N PRO A 23 -12.25 7.67 5.21
CA PRO A 23 -11.04 8.38 5.58
C PRO A 23 -10.54 7.88 6.94
N GLU A 24 -9.23 7.91 7.13
CA GLU A 24 -8.58 7.60 8.42
C GLU A 24 -8.95 6.23 9.02
N HIS A 25 -9.31 5.26 8.16
CA HIS A 25 -9.76 3.93 8.61
C HIS A 25 -8.64 3.20 9.35
N GLN A 26 -8.96 2.72 10.56
CA GLN A 26 -8.03 2.00 11.42
C GLN A 26 -8.16 0.48 11.26
N VAL A 27 -7.06 -0.14 10.87
CA VAL A 27 -6.94 -1.60 10.71
C VAL A 27 -6.04 -2.15 11.83
N PRO A 28 -6.52 -3.06 12.70
CA PRO A 28 -5.69 -3.68 13.73
C PRO A 28 -4.57 -4.57 13.15
N LEU A 29 -3.35 -4.52 13.74
CA LEU A 29 -2.21 -5.38 13.37
C LEU A 29 -1.56 -6.00 14.60
N VAL A 30 -1.16 -7.27 14.49
CA VAL A 30 -0.47 -8.03 15.55
C VAL A 30 0.89 -7.41 15.88
N GLY A 31 1.30 -7.45 17.15
CA GLY A 31 2.65 -7.02 17.58
C GLY A 31 2.73 -5.57 18.08
N GLY A 32 1.60 -4.93 18.41
CA GLY A 32 1.61 -3.61 19.02
C GLY A 32 0.21 -3.14 19.40
N SER A 33 0.12 -2.04 20.13
CA SER A 33 -1.16 -1.43 20.52
C SER A 33 -1.75 -0.50 19.46
N ARG A 34 -0.93 -0.04 18.50
CA ARG A 34 -1.35 0.93 17.49
C ARG A 34 -1.79 0.25 16.18
N PRO A 35 -2.99 0.56 15.65
CA PRO A 35 -3.46 0.11 14.35
C PRO A 35 -2.73 0.83 13.20
N SER A 36 -2.94 0.34 11.97
CA SER A 36 -2.67 1.12 10.76
C SER A 36 -3.83 2.06 10.48
N GLN A 37 -3.55 3.35 10.37
CA GLN A 37 -4.51 4.36 9.94
C GLN A 37 -4.19 4.80 8.51
N ASN A 38 -4.91 4.29 7.52
CA ASN A 38 -4.72 4.72 6.12
C ASN A 38 -5.35 6.10 5.90
N ASP A 39 -4.84 6.93 5.00
CA ASP A 39 -5.48 8.22 4.71
C ASP A 39 -6.89 7.99 4.16
N ILE A 40 -7.03 7.02 3.26
CA ILE A 40 -8.31 6.47 2.83
C ILE A 40 -8.19 4.95 2.76
N TRP A 41 -9.19 4.24 3.26
CA TRP A 41 -9.44 2.85 2.87
C TRP A 41 -10.74 2.75 2.08
N ALA A 42 -10.73 2.06 0.95
CA ALA A 42 -11.88 1.90 0.09
C ALA A 42 -12.18 0.42 -0.19
N LEU A 43 -13.47 0.10 -0.23
CA LEU A 43 -13.97 -1.13 -0.82
C LEU A 43 -14.48 -0.82 -2.22
N ALA A 44 -14.00 -1.57 -3.18
CA ALA A 44 -14.38 -1.46 -4.57
C ALA A 44 -14.77 -2.83 -5.14
N ARG A 45 -15.23 -2.84 -6.38
CA ARG A 45 -15.58 -4.04 -7.13
C ARG A 45 -15.02 -3.95 -8.54
N ALA A 46 -14.37 -5.01 -9.00
CA ALA A 46 -14.01 -5.22 -10.41
C ALA A 46 -14.72 -6.48 -10.89
N GLY A 47 -15.60 -6.36 -11.89
CA GLY A 47 -16.51 -7.44 -12.27
C GLY A 47 -17.37 -7.93 -11.09
N ASN A 48 -17.19 -9.18 -10.69
CA ASN A 48 -17.88 -9.81 -9.55
C ASN A 48 -17.01 -9.90 -8.29
N GLU A 49 -15.77 -9.42 -8.34
CA GLU A 49 -14.78 -9.57 -7.28
C GLU A 49 -14.62 -8.27 -6.48
N LEU A 50 -14.54 -8.40 -5.16
CA LEU A 50 -14.26 -7.26 -4.28
C LEU A 50 -12.77 -6.94 -4.27
N VAL A 51 -12.48 -5.66 -4.04
CA VAL A 51 -11.13 -5.12 -3.98
C VAL A 51 -11.00 -4.24 -2.74
N SER A 52 -10.08 -4.59 -1.84
CA SER A 52 -9.68 -3.77 -0.70
C SER A 52 -8.56 -2.83 -1.13
N ILE A 53 -8.73 -1.52 -0.95
CA ILE A 53 -7.76 -0.51 -1.40
C ILE A 53 -7.34 0.33 -0.19
N ALA A 54 -6.07 0.28 0.18
CA ALA A 54 -5.46 1.28 1.05
C ALA A 54 -4.84 2.37 0.18
N VAL A 55 -5.13 3.64 0.49
CA VAL A 55 -4.56 4.80 -0.18
C VAL A 55 -3.76 5.61 0.85
N GLU A 56 -2.55 6.01 0.45
CA GLU A 56 -1.71 6.95 1.18
C GLU A 56 -1.41 8.15 0.27
N GLY A 57 -1.74 9.34 0.72
CA GLY A 57 -1.36 10.60 0.12
C GLY A 57 0.08 10.96 0.47
N LYS A 58 0.81 11.53 -0.50
CA LYS A 58 2.13 12.11 -0.25
C LYS A 58 2.31 13.43 -0.94
N VAL A 59 2.85 14.41 -0.23
CA VAL A 59 3.34 15.66 -0.81
C VAL A 59 4.86 15.66 -0.73
N ALA A 60 5.45 16.48 0.12
CA ALA A 60 6.90 16.59 0.29
C ALA A 60 7.41 15.84 1.53
N GLU A 61 6.52 15.37 2.42
CA GLU A 61 6.87 14.65 3.63
C GLU A 61 7.19 13.16 3.37
N PRO A 62 8.20 12.59 4.03
CA PRO A 62 8.58 11.19 3.82
C PRO A 62 7.50 10.20 4.27
N PHE A 63 7.67 8.94 3.88
CA PHE A 63 6.90 7.79 4.39
C PHE A 63 7.21 7.44 5.87
N GLY A 64 7.66 8.41 6.67
CA GLY A 64 8.15 8.18 8.02
C GLY A 64 9.48 7.39 8.06
N PRO A 65 9.77 6.68 9.16
CA PRO A 65 11.06 6.05 9.36
C PRO A 65 11.31 4.87 8.42
N THR A 66 12.57 4.67 8.08
CA THR A 66 13.09 3.42 7.52
C THR A 66 12.99 2.30 8.55
N LEU A 67 13.12 1.04 8.11
CA LEU A 67 13.13 -0.12 9.00
C LEU A 67 14.26 -0.04 10.03
N SER A 68 15.47 0.38 9.63
CA SER A 68 16.60 0.56 10.55
C SER A 68 16.29 1.59 11.64
N GLU A 69 15.79 2.77 11.26
CA GLU A 69 15.41 3.82 12.21
C GLU A 69 14.28 3.36 13.13
N TRP A 70 13.27 2.68 12.57
CA TRP A 70 12.16 2.17 13.35
C TRP A 70 12.59 1.08 14.34
N LEU A 71 13.57 0.25 14.00
CA LEU A 71 14.09 -0.84 14.85
C LEU A 71 15.19 -0.41 15.83
N ALA A 72 15.77 0.80 15.71
CA ALA A 72 16.97 1.21 16.45
C ALA A 72 16.85 1.02 17.99
N GLU A 73 15.70 1.35 18.57
CA GLU A 73 15.41 1.14 20.01
C GLU A 73 14.66 -0.18 20.26
N GLY A 74 14.98 -1.24 19.51
CA GLY A 74 14.26 -2.51 19.39
C GLY A 74 13.41 -2.95 20.59
N SER A 75 12.18 -3.39 20.34
CA SER A 75 11.30 -3.96 21.36
C SER A 75 10.69 -5.29 20.90
N THR A 76 10.30 -6.14 21.85
CA THR A 76 9.60 -7.41 21.55
C THR A 76 8.35 -7.19 20.69
N GLY A 77 7.64 -6.07 20.91
CA GLY A 77 6.52 -5.66 20.07
C GLY A 77 6.94 -5.37 18.63
N LYS A 78 7.96 -4.54 18.42
CA LYS A 78 8.47 -4.23 17.06
C LYS A 78 8.93 -5.50 16.32
N ALA A 79 9.61 -6.42 17.01
CA ALA A 79 10.01 -7.70 16.43
C ALA A 79 8.81 -8.57 16.03
N ALA A 80 7.80 -8.69 16.90
CA ALA A 80 6.57 -9.42 16.61
C ALA A 80 5.77 -8.79 15.45
N ARG A 81 5.70 -7.45 15.42
CA ARG A 81 5.05 -6.69 14.35
C ARG A 81 5.77 -6.90 13.02
N LEU A 82 7.11 -6.85 13.00
CA LEU A 82 7.88 -7.09 11.78
C LEU A 82 7.69 -8.53 11.27
N ALA A 83 7.73 -9.51 12.16
CA ALA A 83 7.49 -10.92 11.80
C ALA A 83 6.07 -11.11 11.23
N PHE A 84 5.07 -10.46 11.83
CA PHE A 84 3.71 -10.43 11.30
C PHE A 84 3.66 -9.83 9.89
N LEU A 85 4.21 -8.63 9.68
CA LEU A 85 4.23 -7.96 8.37
C LEU A 85 4.92 -8.81 7.31
N ARG A 86 6.07 -9.42 7.64
CA ARG A 86 6.79 -10.33 6.74
C ARG A 86 5.95 -11.52 6.31
N ARG A 87 5.23 -12.13 7.25
CA ARG A 87 4.32 -13.25 6.94
C ARG A 87 3.16 -12.82 6.05
N GLU A 88 2.49 -11.72 6.37
CA GLU A 88 1.36 -11.22 5.57
C GLU A 88 1.79 -10.85 4.14
N LEU A 89 2.99 -10.26 4.00
CA LEU A 89 3.58 -9.86 2.72
C LEU A 89 4.42 -10.96 2.06
N ASN A 90 4.44 -12.19 2.60
CA ASN A 90 5.24 -13.31 2.10
C ASN A 90 6.71 -12.94 1.79
N LEU A 91 7.34 -12.20 2.71
CA LEU A 91 8.73 -11.74 2.61
C LEU A 91 9.62 -12.60 3.51
N ASN A 92 10.24 -13.61 2.91
CA ASN A 92 11.06 -14.60 3.63
C ASN A 92 12.54 -14.19 3.69
N GLU A 93 12.97 -13.34 2.78
CA GLU A 93 14.29 -12.70 2.78
C GLU A 93 14.46 -11.70 3.93
N GLU A 94 15.72 -11.40 4.24
CA GLU A 94 16.08 -10.28 5.11
C GLU A 94 15.71 -8.96 4.42
N LEU A 95 15.09 -8.05 5.17
CA LEU A 95 14.65 -6.77 4.62
C LEU A 95 15.77 -5.75 4.73
N ALA A 96 16.09 -5.07 3.63
CA ALA A 96 17.01 -3.95 3.66
C ALA A 96 16.52 -2.88 4.64
N GLY A 97 17.43 -2.41 5.50
CA GLY A 97 17.12 -1.42 6.53
C GLY A 97 16.61 -0.08 5.99
N THR A 98 16.87 0.21 4.71
CA THR A 98 16.44 1.44 3.99
C THR A 98 14.96 1.44 3.63
N ILE A 99 14.26 0.30 3.67
CA ILE A 99 12.84 0.22 3.31
C ILE A 99 12.00 1.04 4.28
N ARG A 100 11.05 1.82 3.77
CA ARG A 100 10.11 2.60 4.59
C ARG A 100 9.11 1.69 5.28
N TYR A 101 9.07 1.75 6.62
CA TYR A 101 8.18 0.91 7.43
C TYR A 101 6.70 1.14 7.10
N GLN A 102 6.32 2.39 6.80
CA GLN A 102 4.93 2.75 6.49
C GLN A 102 4.41 2.00 5.26
N LEU A 103 5.21 1.81 4.21
CA LEU A 103 4.79 1.09 3.01
C LEU A 103 4.39 -0.35 3.34
N LEU A 104 5.24 -1.09 4.06
CA LEU A 104 4.92 -2.45 4.53
C LEU A 104 3.65 -2.48 5.37
N HIS A 105 3.51 -1.50 6.26
CA HIS A 105 2.41 -1.40 7.20
C HIS A 105 1.06 -1.15 6.50
N ARG A 106 1.02 -0.21 5.55
CA ARG A 106 -0.18 0.12 4.76
C ARG A 106 -0.57 -1.02 3.83
N THR A 107 0.39 -1.67 3.20
CA THR A 107 0.12 -2.84 2.36
C THR A 107 -0.46 -4.01 3.16
N ALA A 108 0.08 -4.29 4.35
CA ALA A 108 -0.50 -5.30 5.22
C ALA A 108 -1.95 -4.94 5.64
N SER A 109 -2.23 -3.65 5.87
CA SER A 109 -3.59 -3.19 6.18
C SER A 109 -4.58 -3.51 5.06
N ALA A 110 -4.21 -3.28 3.79
CA ALA A 110 -5.03 -3.61 2.63
C ALA A 110 -5.33 -5.11 2.55
N ILE A 111 -4.34 -5.96 2.81
CA ILE A 111 -4.46 -7.43 2.84
C ILE A 111 -5.38 -7.89 3.97
N ILE A 112 -5.23 -7.32 5.17
CA ILE A 112 -6.05 -7.69 6.34
C ILE A 112 -7.51 -7.37 6.08
N GLU A 113 -7.82 -6.18 5.56
CA GLU A 113 -9.19 -5.81 5.22
C GLU A 113 -9.71 -6.63 4.04
N ALA A 114 -8.86 -6.99 3.07
CA ALA A 114 -9.26 -7.89 1.99
C ALA A 114 -9.78 -9.21 2.56
N LYS A 115 -9.03 -9.81 3.49
CA LYS A 115 -9.46 -11.04 4.19
C LYS A 115 -10.75 -10.86 4.97
N ARG A 116 -10.86 -9.76 5.72
CA ARG A 116 -12.03 -9.47 6.56
C ARG A 116 -13.31 -9.36 5.74
N PHE A 117 -13.22 -8.79 4.53
CA PHE A 117 -14.36 -8.61 3.62
C PHE A 117 -14.48 -9.72 2.56
N GLY A 118 -13.64 -10.75 2.59
CA GLY A 118 -13.63 -11.82 1.58
C GLY A 118 -13.27 -11.34 0.17
N ALA A 119 -12.51 -10.25 0.06
CA ALA A 119 -12.03 -9.72 -1.20
C ALA A 119 -10.82 -10.53 -1.70
N PRO A 120 -10.85 -11.07 -2.94
CA PRO A 120 -9.70 -11.77 -3.51
C PRO A 120 -8.55 -10.82 -3.88
N HIS A 121 -8.80 -9.52 -3.96
CA HIS A 121 -7.80 -8.51 -4.31
C HIS A 121 -7.54 -7.51 -3.19
N ALA A 122 -6.27 -7.15 -3.03
CA ALA A 122 -5.82 -6.03 -2.21
C ALA A 122 -4.97 -5.08 -3.06
N VAL A 123 -5.09 -3.78 -2.82
CA VAL A 123 -4.33 -2.73 -3.49
C VAL A 123 -3.72 -1.82 -2.43
N MET A 124 -2.42 -1.57 -2.53
CA MET A 124 -1.78 -0.43 -1.88
C MET A 124 -1.48 0.65 -2.91
N LEU A 125 -2.14 1.79 -2.80
CA LEU A 125 -1.99 2.91 -3.72
C LEU A 125 -1.32 4.08 -3.01
N VAL A 126 -0.24 4.60 -3.60
CA VAL A 126 0.28 5.92 -3.25
C VAL A 126 -0.29 6.94 -4.22
N HIS A 127 -0.95 7.98 -3.69
CA HIS A 127 -1.36 9.15 -4.46
C HIS A 127 -0.42 10.31 -4.13
N SER A 128 0.51 10.59 -5.04
CA SER A 128 1.50 11.66 -4.92
C SER A 128 0.97 12.97 -5.46
N PHE A 129 0.96 14.00 -4.62
CA PHE A 129 0.71 15.39 -4.97
C PHE A 129 2.01 16.20 -5.13
N SER A 130 3.18 15.57 -5.05
CA SER A 130 4.47 16.23 -5.32
C SER A 130 4.71 16.40 -6.83
N PRO A 131 4.95 17.64 -7.33
CA PRO A 131 5.35 17.88 -8.71
C PRO A 131 6.71 17.25 -9.06
N SER A 132 7.64 17.18 -8.09
CA SER A 132 8.95 16.53 -8.23
C SER A 132 8.90 15.01 -8.01
N ARG A 133 7.72 14.45 -7.71
CA ARG A 133 7.53 13.02 -7.40
C ARG A 133 8.42 12.58 -6.25
N ASP A 134 8.49 13.40 -5.21
CA ASP A 134 9.26 13.10 -4.02
C ASP A 134 8.88 11.71 -3.49
N TRP A 135 9.88 10.97 -2.99
CA TRP A 135 9.72 9.63 -2.41
C TRP A 135 9.37 8.50 -3.40
N LEU A 136 9.27 8.77 -4.71
CA LEU A 136 9.18 7.72 -5.72
C LEU A 136 10.34 6.69 -5.60
N PRO A 137 11.61 7.07 -5.37
CA PRO A 137 12.70 6.10 -5.19
C PRO A 137 12.52 5.16 -3.99
N ASP A 138 11.88 5.61 -2.91
CA ASP A 138 11.53 4.76 -1.77
C ASP A 138 10.42 3.77 -2.13
N TYR A 139 9.40 4.24 -2.87
CA TYR A 139 8.34 3.38 -3.40
C TYR A 139 8.86 2.33 -4.39
N GLU A 140 9.77 2.69 -5.28
CA GLU A 140 10.38 1.76 -6.24
C GLU A 140 11.23 0.69 -5.54
N GLN A 141 11.96 1.04 -4.48
CA GLN A 141 12.66 0.05 -3.64
C GLN A 141 11.68 -0.93 -2.98
N PHE A 142 10.55 -0.43 -2.50
CA PHE A 142 9.48 -1.25 -1.95
C PHE A 142 8.81 -2.15 -3.02
N ALA A 143 8.57 -1.65 -4.23
CA ALA A 143 8.04 -2.43 -5.34
C ALA A 143 8.99 -3.59 -5.70
N LYS A 144 10.30 -3.30 -5.78
CA LYS A 144 11.35 -4.31 -6.01
C LYS A 144 11.36 -5.39 -4.91
N LEU A 145 11.19 -4.99 -3.65
CA LEU A 145 11.07 -5.94 -2.53
C LEU A 145 9.86 -6.89 -2.71
N LEU A 146 8.75 -6.38 -3.25
CA LEU A 146 7.58 -7.20 -3.58
C LEU A 146 7.71 -7.98 -4.91
N ARG A 147 8.84 -7.84 -5.61
CA ARG A 147 9.10 -8.42 -6.93
C ARG A 147 8.10 -7.93 -7.99
N ALA A 148 7.71 -6.66 -7.86
CA ALA A 148 6.85 -5.96 -8.79
C ALA A 148 7.65 -4.89 -9.55
N GLU A 149 7.39 -4.76 -10.84
CA GLU A 149 7.93 -3.68 -11.66
C GLU A 149 6.97 -2.49 -11.60
N SER A 150 7.33 -1.47 -10.81
CA SER A 150 6.51 -0.27 -10.67
C SER A 150 6.54 0.59 -11.94
N ALA A 151 5.39 1.16 -12.29
CA ALA A 151 5.27 2.21 -13.28
C ALA A 151 4.40 3.34 -12.74
N ILE A 152 4.70 4.58 -13.15
CA ILE A 152 3.93 5.76 -12.77
C ILE A 152 2.54 5.68 -13.40
N ASN A 153 1.53 6.12 -12.66
CA ASN A 153 0.12 6.13 -13.04
C ASN A 153 -0.39 4.75 -13.48
N THR A 154 0.17 3.69 -12.89
CA THR A 154 -0.18 2.31 -13.21
C THR A 154 -0.26 1.48 -11.94
N VAL A 155 -1.32 0.69 -11.81
CA VAL A 155 -1.46 -0.33 -10.77
C VAL A 155 -0.98 -1.67 -11.31
N VAL A 156 0.09 -2.20 -10.73
CA VAL A 156 0.76 -3.43 -11.16
C VAL A 156 0.53 -4.56 -10.17
N SER A 157 0.56 -5.80 -10.66
CA SER A 157 0.47 -6.97 -9.79
C SER A 157 1.76 -7.16 -8.99
N ALA A 158 1.62 -7.47 -7.71
CA ALA A 158 2.69 -7.92 -6.82
C ALA A 158 2.53 -9.41 -6.43
N GLY A 159 1.73 -10.16 -7.20
CA GLY A 159 1.44 -11.57 -6.96
C GLY A 159 0.61 -11.84 -5.71
N THR A 160 0.51 -13.11 -5.33
CA THR A 160 -0.29 -13.53 -4.17
C THR A 160 0.45 -13.29 -2.86
N ARG A 161 -0.18 -12.57 -1.94
CA ARG A 161 0.35 -12.21 -0.61
C ARG A 161 -0.74 -12.40 0.44
N GLY A 162 -0.40 -13.06 1.54
CA GLY A 162 -1.37 -13.36 2.59
C GLY A 162 -2.60 -14.16 2.13
N GLY A 163 -2.60 -14.79 0.95
CA GLY A 163 -3.76 -15.48 0.40
C GLY A 163 -4.70 -14.62 -0.46
N VAL A 164 -4.31 -13.39 -0.81
CA VAL A 164 -5.02 -12.52 -1.77
C VAL A 164 -4.08 -12.09 -2.89
N HIS A 165 -4.63 -11.70 -4.04
CA HIS A 165 -3.87 -11.10 -5.13
C HIS A 165 -3.55 -9.64 -4.77
N LEU A 166 -2.29 -9.37 -4.44
CA LEU A 166 -1.83 -8.02 -4.13
C LEU A 166 -1.47 -7.26 -5.39
N HIS A 167 -1.86 -6.00 -5.42
CA HIS A 167 -1.45 -5.01 -6.41
C HIS A 167 -0.90 -3.77 -5.69
N ILE A 168 -0.01 -3.04 -6.37
CA ILE A 168 0.55 -1.78 -5.88
C ILE A 168 0.51 -0.74 -6.99
N GLY A 169 0.34 0.54 -6.64
CA GLY A 169 0.39 1.61 -7.63
C GLY A 169 0.92 2.92 -7.07
N TRP A 170 1.55 3.69 -7.94
CA TRP A 170 1.93 5.08 -7.72
C TRP A 170 1.17 5.95 -8.71
N VAL A 171 0.35 6.87 -8.22
CA VAL A 171 -0.45 7.78 -9.05
C VAL A 171 -0.05 9.21 -8.72
N CYS A 172 0.24 10.00 -9.75
CA CYS A 172 0.44 11.43 -9.61
C CYS A 172 -0.91 12.14 -9.67
N GLY A 173 -1.13 13.07 -8.74
CA GLY A 173 -2.28 13.97 -8.77
C GLY A 173 -2.26 14.84 -10.02
N ASN A 174 -3.45 15.25 -10.45
CA ASN A 174 -3.58 16.14 -11.60
C ASN A 174 -2.94 17.50 -11.30
N GLU A 175 -1.97 17.90 -12.14
CA GLU A 175 -1.19 19.14 -12.05
C GLU A 175 -2.06 20.40 -11.92
N GLU A 176 -3.26 20.41 -12.53
CA GLU A 176 -4.22 21.53 -12.43
C GLU A 176 -4.65 21.85 -10.99
N TYR A 177 -4.57 20.87 -10.08
CA TYR A 177 -4.91 21.03 -8.67
C TYR A 177 -3.68 21.11 -7.76
N LEU A 178 -2.46 20.97 -8.30
CA LEU A 178 -1.21 21.02 -7.53
C LEU A 178 -0.59 22.42 -7.46
N SER A 179 -1.03 23.34 -8.32
CA SER A 179 -0.45 24.69 -8.46
C SER A 179 -1.20 25.79 -7.70
N LYS A 180 -1.90 25.47 -6.60
CA LYS A 180 -2.63 26.46 -5.80
C LYS A 180 -1.94 26.82 -4.50
#